data_AF-A0A3D0H340-F1
#
_entry.id   AF-A0A3D0H340-F1
#
_cell.length_a   1.000
_cell.length_b   1.000
_cell.length_c   1.000
_cell.angle_alpha   90.00
_cell.angle_beta   90.00
_cell.angle_gamma   90.00
#
_symmetry.space_group_name_H-M   'P 1'
#
loop_
_entity.id
_entity.type
_entity.pdbx_description
1 polymer ?
#
loop_
_entity_poly.entity_id
_entity_poly.type
_entity_poly.pdbx_seq_one_letter_code
_entity_poly.pdbx_strand_id
1 'polypeptide(L)'
;MDLRSIRVFVTDGYWRKTLAAVRALGRAGIKVTVGESTYLAPAVFSRHCHARVRTPSPVLQPRDYLDFMQSYLGRHRHDVLLPMEEE
;
A
#
# COMPACT_ATOMS: atom_id res chain seq x y z
N MET A 1 14.30 0.09 18.69
CA MET A 1 13.42 -0.59 17.71
C MET A 1 13.97 -0.30 16.32
N ASP A 2 14.30 -1.32 15.52
CA ASP A 2 14.77 -1.11 14.14
C ASP A 2 13.58 -0.95 13.19
N LEU A 3 13.29 0.30 12.80
CA LEU A 3 12.19 0.64 11.90
C LEU A 3 12.34 0.00 10.50
N ARG A 4 13.55 -0.44 10.12
CA ARG A 4 13.80 -1.12 8.83
C ARG A 4 13.19 -2.52 8.74
N SER A 5 12.86 -3.11 9.89
CA SER A 5 12.17 -4.39 9.97
C SER A 5 10.65 -4.28 9.79
N ILE A 6 10.08 -3.09 10.02
CA ILE A 6 8.65 -2.83 9.92
C ILE A 6 8.23 -2.77 8.45
N ARG A 7 7.14 -3.44 8.15
CA ARG A 7 6.52 -3.45 6.81
C ARG A 7 5.11 -2.90 6.89
N VAL A 8 4.82 -1.86 6.11
CA VAL A 8 3.51 -1.22 6.06
C VAL A 8 2.89 -1.45 4.68
N PHE A 9 1.66 -1.93 4.65
CA PHE A 9 0.84 -1.93 3.44
C PHE A 9 -0.02 -0.67 3.44
N VAL A 10 0.01 0.10 2.37
CA VAL A 10 -0.79 1.32 2.20
C VAL A 10 -1.76 1.11 1.03
N THR A 11 -3.06 1.34 1.24
CA THR A 11 -4.06 1.26 0.17
C THR A 11 -4.13 2.56 -0.62
N ASP A 12 -4.68 2.49 -1.83
CA ASP A 12 -4.95 3.61 -2.73
C ASP A 12 -3.74 4.54 -2.95
N GLY A 13 -2.91 4.18 -3.92
CA GLY A 13 -1.70 4.90 -4.28
C GLY A 13 -1.95 6.19 -5.09
N TYR A 14 -3.18 6.44 -5.52
CA TYR A 14 -3.51 7.54 -6.43
C TYR A 14 -3.39 8.91 -5.73
N TRP A 15 -3.78 9.00 -4.46
CA TRP A 15 -3.89 10.29 -3.79
C TRP A 15 -2.57 10.90 -3.34
N ARG A 16 -2.56 12.25 -3.29
CA ARG A 16 -1.42 13.04 -2.82
C ARG A 16 -1.12 12.75 -1.34
N LYS A 17 -2.14 12.49 -0.52
CA LYS A 17 -1.97 12.08 0.89
C LYS A 17 -1.26 10.75 1.01
N THR A 18 -1.58 9.78 0.16
CA THR A 18 -0.89 8.49 0.12
C THR A 18 0.57 8.65 -0.27
N LEU A 19 0.86 9.44 -1.31
CA LEU A 19 2.24 9.74 -1.68
C LEU A 19 3.02 10.41 -0.52
N ALA A 20 2.38 11.33 0.21
CA ALA A 20 2.99 11.97 1.38
C ALA A 20 3.29 10.96 2.49
N ALA A 21 2.35 10.07 2.81
CA ALA A 21 2.52 8.99 3.79
C ALA A 21 3.65 8.03 3.40
N VAL A 22 3.66 7.53 2.15
CA VAL A 22 4.71 6.66 1.62
C VAL A 22 6.09 7.30 1.74
N ARG A 23 6.21 8.60 1.42
CA ARG A 23 7.48 9.34 1.55
C ARG A 23 7.89 9.54 3.00
N ALA A 24 6.96 9.83 3.90
CA ALA A 24 7.26 9.98 5.32
C ALA A 24 7.75 8.67 5.93
N LEU A 25 7.03 7.58 5.71
CA LEU A 25 7.38 6.24 6.18
C LEU A 25 8.71 5.75 5.60
N GLY A 26 8.92 5.87 4.29
CA GLY A 26 10.16 5.45 3.67
C GLY A 26 11.38 6.27 4.12
N ARG A 27 11.23 7.59 4.38
CA ARG A 27 12.31 8.40 4.98
C ARG A 27 12.68 7.95 6.39
N ALA A 28 11.72 7.40 7.14
CA ALA A 28 11.97 6.79 8.45
C ALA A 28 12.60 5.39 8.35
N GLY A 29 12.84 4.88 7.13
CA GLY A 29 13.44 3.56 6.88
C GLY A 29 12.45 2.41 6.85
N ILE A 30 11.14 2.68 6.95
CA ILE A 30 10.08 1.66 6.94
C ILE A 30 9.87 1.14 5.51
N LYS A 31 9.68 -0.17 5.36
CA LYS A 31 9.39 -0.79 4.05
C LYS A 31 7.91 -0.63 3.72
N VAL A 32 7.61 0.15 2.69
CA VAL A 32 6.23 0.45 2.29
C VAL A 32 5.84 -0.32 1.04
N THR A 33 4.78 -1.11 1.14
CA THR A 33 4.08 -1.71 0.00
C THR A 33 2.87 -0.85 -0.35
N VAL A 34 2.73 -0.45 -1.61
CA VAL A 34 1.57 0.33 -2.09
C VAL A 34 0.64 -0.56 -2.89
N GLY A 35 -0.60 -0.68 -2.44
CA GLY A 35 -1.70 -1.32 -3.16
C GLY A 35 -2.49 -0.30 -3.97
N GLU A 36 -2.67 -0.57 -5.26
CA GLU A 36 -3.39 0.33 -6.16
C GLU A 36 -4.15 -0.47 -7.23
N SER A 37 -5.35 -0.03 -7.60
CA SER A 37 -6.15 -0.68 -8.64
C SER A 37 -5.74 -0.31 -10.07
N THR A 38 -5.24 0.91 -10.23
CA THR A 38 -4.79 1.49 -11.48
C THR A 38 -3.31 1.21 -11.79
N TYR A 39 -2.93 1.40 -13.05
CA TYR A 39 -1.52 1.28 -13.47
C TYR A 39 -0.70 2.54 -13.18
N LEU A 40 -1.36 3.69 -12.98
CA LEU A 40 -0.72 4.99 -12.89
C LEU A 40 -1.12 5.69 -11.59
N ALA A 41 -0.30 5.49 -10.57
CA ALA A 41 -0.47 6.13 -9.27
C ALA A 41 0.83 6.80 -8.79
N PRO A 42 0.79 8.06 -8.32
CA PRO A 42 1.99 8.77 -7.87
C PRO A 42 2.76 8.03 -6.78
N ALA A 43 2.06 7.36 -5.84
CA ALA A 43 2.69 6.62 -4.76
C ALA A 43 3.51 5.41 -5.25
N VAL A 44 3.05 4.69 -6.28
CA VAL A 44 3.74 3.48 -6.78
C VAL A 44 5.06 3.79 -7.48
N PHE A 45 5.24 5.03 -7.97
CA PHE A 45 6.47 5.52 -8.60
C PHE A 45 7.41 6.26 -7.65
N SER A 46 7.03 6.42 -6.38
CA SER A 46 7.91 7.02 -5.38
C SER A 46 9.13 6.14 -5.14
N ARG A 47 10.33 6.73 -5.05
CA ARG A 47 11.55 6.00 -4.60
C ARG A 47 11.42 5.37 -3.21
N HIS A 48 10.42 5.80 -2.42
CA HIS A 48 10.13 5.29 -1.08
C HIS A 48 9.11 4.14 -1.09
N CYS A 49 8.58 3.79 -2.26
CA CYS A 49 7.78 2.59 -2.48
C CYS A 49 8.73 1.40 -2.57
N HIS A 50 8.77 0.56 -1.54
CA HIS A 50 9.61 -0.64 -1.52
C HIS A 50 9.04 -1.73 -2.43
N ALA A 51 7.71 -1.87 -2.45
CA ALA A 51 7.01 -2.80 -3.33
C ALA A 51 5.68 -2.18 -3.78
N ARG A 52 5.24 -2.53 -4.99
CA ARG A 52 3.92 -2.14 -5.50
C ARG A 52 3.14 -3.39 -5.84
N VAL A 53 1.85 -3.36 -5.58
CA VAL A 53 0.95 -4.44 -5.96
C VAL A 53 -0.31 -3.87 -6.59
N ARG A 54 -0.76 -4.50 -7.67
CA ARG A 54 -2.04 -4.16 -8.27
C ARG A 54 -3.15 -4.92 -7.57
N THR A 55 -4.14 -4.21 -7.05
CA THR A 55 -5.33 -4.80 -6.42
C THR A 55 -6.51 -4.75 -7.40
N PRO A 56 -7.57 -5.54 -7.17
CA PRO A 56 -8.88 -5.22 -7.74
C PRO A 56 -9.33 -3.83 -7.28
N SER A 57 -10.31 -3.25 -7.97
CA SER A 57 -10.92 -1.99 -7.51
C SER A 57 -11.79 -2.28 -6.28
N PRO A 58 -11.58 -1.61 -5.13
CA PRO A 58 -12.45 -1.77 -3.96
C PRO A 58 -13.88 -1.28 -4.23
N VAL A 59 -14.06 -0.31 -5.14
CA VAL A 59 -15.36 0.25 -5.51
C VAL A 59 -16.09 -0.62 -6.54
N LEU A 60 -15.40 -1.02 -7.62
CA LEU A 60 -16.03 -1.77 -8.71
C LEU A 60 -16.10 -3.28 -8.44
N GLN A 61 -15.18 -3.82 -7.65
CA GLN A 61 -15.03 -5.26 -7.39
C GLN A 61 -14.75 -5.54 -5.90
N PRO A 62 -15.66 -5.17 -4.98
CA PRO A 62 -15.42 -5.22 -3.54
C PRO A 62 -15.12 -6.63 -3.02
N ARG A 63 -15.80 -7.66 -3.55
CA ARG A 63 -15.56 -9.06 -3.17
C ARG A 63 -14.18 -9.53 -3.59
N ASP A 64 -13.83 -9.34 -4.87
CA ASP A 64 -12.51 -9.70 -5.41
C ASP A 64 -11.40 -8.96 -4.65
N TYR A 65 -11.64 -7.68 -4.29
CA TYR A 65 -10.69 -6.90 -3.49
C TYR A 65 -10.46 -7.52 -2.11
N LEU A 66 -11.50 -7.92 -1.40
CA LEU A 66 -11.36 -8.55 -0.09
C LEU A 66 -10.65 -9.91 -0.18
N ASP A 67 -11.03 -10.74 -1.15
CA ASP A 67 -10.39 -12.06 -1.37
C ASP A 67 -8.91 -11.88 -1.72
N PHE A 68 -8.61 -10.90 -2.57
CA PHE A 68 -7.24 -10.53 -2.91
C PHE A 68 -6.47 -10.07 -1.67
N MET A 69 -7.02 -9.17 -0.87
CA MET A 69 -6.35 -8.61 0.30
C MET A 69 -6.09 -9.69 1.36
N GLN A 70 -7.05 -10.57 1.62
CA GLN A 70 -6.86 -11.71 2.54
C GLN A 70 -5.74 -12.64 2.07
N SER A 71 -5.76 -13.02 0.78
CA SER A 71 -4.74 -13.88 0.19
C SER A 71 -3.36 -13.22 0.19
N TYR A 72 -3.27 -11.95 -0.21
CA TYR A 72 -2.02 -11.22 -0.32
C TYR A 72 -1.40 -10.96 1.06
N LEU A 73 -2.17 -10.43 2.01
CA LEU A 73 -1.67 -10.14 3.36
C LEU A 73 -1.36 -11.43 4.15
N GLY A 74 -2.04 -12.54 3.87
CA GLY A 74 -1.71 -13.85 4.43
C GLY A 74 -0.40 -14.44 3.91
N ARG A 75 -0.01 -14.12 2.67
CA ARG A 75 1.23 -14.62 2.04
C ARG A 75 2.42 -13.69 2.20
N HIS A 76 2.17 -12.40 2.34
CA HIS A 76 3.19 -11.37 2.44
C HIS A 76 3.11 -10.68 3.80
N ARG A 77 4.12 -10.89 4.64
CA ARG A 77 4.19 -10.28 5.96
C ARG A 77 4.15 -8.75 5.88
N HIS A 78 3.14 -8.16 6.51
CA HIS A 78 3.02 -6.75 6.82
C HIS A 78 2.66 -6.63 8.30
N ASP A 79 3.23 -5.63 8.96
CA ASP A 79 3.01 -5.35 10.39
C ASP A 79 1.83 -4.38 10.59
N VAL A 80 1.57 -3.54 9.59
CA VAL A 80 0.49 -2.54 9.60
C VAL A 80 -0.19 -2.49 8.23
N LEU A 81 -1.51 -2.45 8.22
CA LEU A 81 -2.33 -2.04 7.09
C LEU A 81 -2.81 -0.62 7.35
N LEU A 82 -2.45 0.31 6.46
CA LEU A 82 -2.83 1.72 6.53
C LEU A 82 -3.84 2.02 5.40
N PRO A 83 -5.14 2.07 5.71
CA PRO A 83 -6.15 2.52 4.75
C PRO A 83 -5.99 4.02 4.53
N MET A 84 -5.92 4.46 3.26
CA MET A 84 -5.78 5.88 2.94
C MET A 84 -7.08 6.55 2.51
N GLU A 85 -7.93 5.83 1.77
CA GLU A 85 -9.26 6.29 1.38
C GLU A 85 -10.36 5.38 1.92
N GLU A 86 -11.52 6.00 2.16
CA GLU A 86 -12.71 5.40 2.78
C GLU A 86 -13.95 5.44 1.87
N GLU A 87 -13.89 6.05 0.69
CA GLU A 87 -15.02 6.19 -0.25
C GLU A 87 -15.10 5.09 -1.31
#